data_AF-A0A522RSM2-F1
#
_entry.id   AF-A0A522RSM2-F1
#
_cell.length_a   1.000
_cell.length_b   1.000
_cell.length_c   1.000
_cell.angle_alpha   90.00
_cell.angle_beta   90.00
_cell.angle_gamma   90.00
#
_symmetry.space_group_name_H-M   'P 1'
#
loop_
_entity.id
_entity.type
_entity.pdbx_description
1 polymer ?
#
loop_
_entity_poly.entity_id
_entity_poly.type
_entity_poly.pdbx_seq_one_letter_code
_entity_poly.pdbx_strand_id
1 'polypeptide(L)'
;WFESADASPEWPNPIPLVAFPPGGLYREAMFKRIERERRRWYVAFSGSSLHGVLVAVEAGLGLSLLPIGATAGRHVRQYAPFGMEPSMVVSIYAWEKTGPVSELVEQMSAILAGRFSIPGQS
;
A
#
# COMPACT_ATOMS: atom_id res chain seq x y z
N TRP A 1 4.04 4.61 -5.71
CA TRP A 1 3.50 5.74 -4.94
C TRP A 1 2.25 6.26 -5.60
N PHE A 2 1.27 6.72 -4.83
CA PHE A 2 -0.02 7.16 -5.33
C PHE A 2 -0.46 8.49 -4.70
N GLU A 3 -1.20 9.25 -5.49
CA GLU A 3 -1.90 10.50 -5.14
C GLU A 3 -3.35 10.41 -5.59
N SER A 4 -4.19 11.36 -5.14
CA SER A 4 -5.51 11.57 -5.72
C SER A 4 -5.42 11.75 -7.23
N ALA A 5 -6.40 11.22 -7.97
CA ALA A 5 -6.52 11.48 -9.41
C ALA A 5 -6.65 12.98 -9.71
N ASP A 6 -7.24 13.73 -8.77
CA ASP A 6 -7.50 15.17 -8.85
C ASP A 6 -6.36 16.02 -8.26
N ALA A 7 -5.24 15.40 -7.89
CA ALA A 7 -4.11 16.11 -7.29
C ALA A 7 -3.49 17.13 -8.26
N SER A 8 -3.13 18.29 -7.72
CA SER A 8 -2.32 19.30 -8.41
C SER A 8 -0.99 18.71 -8.90
N PRO A 9 -0.39 19.26 -9.96
CA PRO A 9 0.86 18.74 -10.53
C PRO A 9 2.07 18.78 -9.56
N GLU A 10 2.00 19.64 -8.53
CA GLU A 10 3.10 19.89 -7.62
C GLU A 10 2.64 19.77 -6.16
N TRP A 11 3.38 18.98 -5.38
CA TRP A 11 3.20 18.87 -3.92
C TRP A 11 4.04 19.92 -3.20
N PRO A 12 3.57 20.42 -2.03
CA PRO A 12 4.35 21.32 -1.21
C PRO A 12 5.61 20.64 -0.66
N ASN A 13 6.54 21.47 -0.21
CA ASN A 13 7.77 21.05 0.47
C ASN A 13 7.75 21.60 1.91
N PRO A 14 7.53 20.77 2.95
CA PRO A 14 7.57 19.30 2.94
C PRO A 14 6.30 18.62 2.37
N ILE A 15 6.50 17.44 1.79
CA ILE A 15 5.44 16.61 1.19
C ILE A 15 4.55 15.98 2.28
N PRO A 16 3.21 16.10 2.21
CA PRO A 16 2.29 15.43 3.12
C PRO A 16 2.16 13.95 2.78
N LEU A 17 2.27 13.10 3.80
CA LEU A 17 2.12 11.66 3.68
C LEU A 17 0.86 11.16 4.38
N VAL A 18 0.18 10.22 3.72
CA VAL A 18 -0.86 9.39 4.30
C VAL A 18 -0.26 8.01 4.58
N ALA A 19 -0.14 7.65 5.86
CA ALA A 19 0.56 6.44 6.25
C ALA A 19 -0.25 5.61 7.27
N PHE A 20 0.21 4.39 7.53
CA PHE A 20 -0.21 3.66 8.72
C PHE A 20 0.43 4.24 10.00
N PRO A 21 -0.11 3.93 11.20
CA PRO A 21 0.56 4.24 12.47
C PRO A 21 1.89 3.48 12.62
N PRO A 22 2.76 3.87 13.57
CA PRO A 22 4.01 3.15 13.87
C PRO A 22 3.81 1.63 14.00
N GLY A 23 4.66 0.85 13.34
CA GLY A 23 4.54 -0.61 13.28
C GLY A 23 3.46 -1.16 12.32
N GLY A 24 2.68 -0.28 11.68
CA GLY A 24 1.66 -0.66 10.71
C GLY A 24 2.23 -1.06 9.35
N LEU A 25 1.36 -1.63 8.51
CA LEU A 25 1.71 -2.21 7.21
C LEU A 25 2.60 -1.28 6.38
N TYR A 26 3.72 -1.83 5.88
CA TYR A 26 4.70 -1.19 4.99
C TYR A 26 5.19 0.22 5.36
N ARG A 27 4.88 0.72 6.57
CA ARG A 27 5.21 2.09 6.99
C ARG A 27 6.69 2.36 6.94
N GLU A 28 7.47 1.47 7.55
CA GLU A 28 8.92 1.61 7.62
C GLU A 28 9.55 1.52 6.22
N ALA A 29 8.99 0.69 5.34
CA ALA A 29 9.43 0.60 3.95
C ALA A 29 9.11 1.89 3.18
N MET A 30 7.90 2.43 3.35
CA MET A 30 7.47 3.72 2.78
C MET A 30 8.40 4.85 3.22
N PHE A 31 8.76 4.91 4.50
CA PHE A 31 9.63 5.93 5.07
C PHE A 31 11.06 5.86 4.58
N LYS A 32 11.68 4.68 4.68
CA LYS A 32 13.02 4.43 4.12
C LYS A 32 13.10 4.80 2.64
N ARG A 33 12.00 4.59 1.91
CA ARG A 33 11.96 4.87 0.47
C ARG A 33 11.91 6.36 0.16
N ILE A 34 11.07 7.14 0.84
CA ILE A 34 10.99 8.59 0.60
C ILE A 34 12.24 9.33 1.09
N GLU A 35 12.88 8.82 2.15
CA GLU A 35 14.16 9.36 2.63
C GLU A 35 15.27 9.19 1.60
N ARG A 36 15.27 8.09 0.83
CA ARG A 36 16.20 7.89 -0.29
C ARG A 36 16.04 8.93 -1.41
N GLU A 37 14.83 9.45 -1.60
CA GLU A 37 14.54 10.54 -2.56
C GLU A 37 14.98 11.92 -2.04
N ARG A 38 15.52 12.00 -0.82
CA ARG A 38 15.96 13.25 -0.17
C ARG A 38 14.90 14.36 -0.17
N ARG A 39 13.62 14.00 -0.18
CA ARG A 39 12.51 14.95 -0.04
C ARG A 39 12.19 15.17 1.43
N ARG A 40 11.87 16.41 1.82
CA ARG A 40 11.31 16.68 3.15
C ARG A 40 9.85 16.24 3.14
N TRP A 41 9.39 15.66 4.23
CA TRP A 41 8.03 15.15 4.35
C TRP A 41 7.53 15.24 5.79
N TYR A 42 6.22 15.10 5.96
CA TYR A 42 5.57 14.94 7.26
C TYR A 42 4.36 14.02 7.12
N VAL A 43 3.89 13.43 8.22
CA VAL A 43 2.64 12.64 8.22
C VAL A 43 1.47 13.60 8.37
N ALA A 44 0.68 13.77 7.31
CA ALA A 44 -0.54 14.57 7.34
C ALA A 44 -1.74 13.76 7.86
N PHE A 45 -1.74 12.45 7.63
CA PHE A 45 -2.78 11.55 8.11
C PHE A 45 -2.20 10.16 8.46
N SER A 46 -2.69 9.58 9.56
CA SER A 46 -2.37 8.22 9.97
C SER A 46 -3.65 7.37 10.06
N GLY A 47 -3.81 6.41 9.15
CA GLY A 47 -4.97 5.50 9.10
C GLY A 47 -4.64 4.11 9.64
N SER A 48 -5.56 3.49 10.40
CA SER A 48 -5.37 2.14 10.96
C SER A 48 -5.84 1.00 10.03
N SER A 49 -6.40 1.33 8.87
CA SER A 49 -6.86 0.36 7.87
C SER A 49 -6.48 0.79 6.46
N LEU A 50 -6.32 -0.18 5.55
CA LEU A 50 -6.01 0.10 4.14
C LEU A 50 -7.10 0.97 3.50
N HIS A 51 -8.37 0.70 3.80
CA HIS A 51 -9.48 1.52 3.32
C HIS A 51 -9.37 2.97 3.80
N GLY A 52 -9.06 3.21 5.08
CA GLY A 52 -8.89 4.57 5.61
C GLY A 52 -7.73 5.32 4.97
N VAL A 53 -6.60 4.64 4.74
CA VAL A 53 -5.46 5.21 3.99
C VAL A 53 -5.88 5.54 2.55
N LEU A 54 -6.55 4.61 1.86
CA LEU A 54 -7.00 4.84 0.49
C LEU A 54 -7.96 6.03 0.39
N VAL A 55 -8.93 6.17 1.31
CA VAL A 55 -9.91 7.27 1.30
C VAL A 55 -9.21 8.62 1.54
N ALA A 56 -8.25 8.66 2.47
CA ALA A 56 -7.48 9.87 2.72
C ALA A 56 -6.63 10.29 1.51
N VAL A 57 -6.05 9.33 0.76
CA VAL A 57 -5.32 9.62 -0.48
C VAL A 57 -6.27 10.13 -1.56
N GLU A 58 -7.43 9.49 -1.77
CA GLU A 58 -8.45 9.95 -2.72
C GLU A 58 -8.89 11.39 -2.44
N ALA A 59 -9.09 11.72 -1.17
CA ALA A 59 -9.43 13.06 -0.70
C ALA A 59 -8.29 14.08 -0.85
N GLY A 60 -7.11 13.69 -1.35
CA GLY A 60 -5.98 14.58 -1.60
C GLY A 60 -5.18 14.95 -0.35
N LEU A 61 -5.32 14.21 0.76
CA LEU A 61 -4.61 14.54 2.01
C LEU A 61 -3.09 14.31 1.94
N GLY A 62 -2.60 13.56 0.96
CA GLY A 62 -1.17 13.37 0.74
C GLY A 62 -0.83 12.15 -0.11
N LEU A 63 0.47 11.90 -0.23
CA LEU A 63 1.03 10.74 -0.93
C LEU A 63 1.05 9.49 -0.05
N SER A 64 0.82 8.33 -0.66
CA SER A 64 0.98 7.05 0.02
C SER A 64 1.64 5.99 -0.86
N LEU A 65 2.20 4.97 -0.20
CA LEU A 65 2.55 3.71 -0.84
C LEU A 65 1.33 2.79 -0.74
N LEU A 66 0.78 2.37 -1.88
CA LEU A 66 -0.41 1.52 -1.94
C LEU A 66 -0.14 0.26 -2.77
N PRO A 67 -0.71 -0.90 -2.39
CA PRO A 67 -0.72 -2.07 -3.26
C PRO A 67 -1.53 -1.76 -4.53
N ILE A 68 -0.96 -2.07 -5.71
CA ILE A 68 -1.59 -1.77 -7.02
C ILE A 68 -2.97 -2.42 -7.13
N GLY A 69 -3.13 -3.66 -6.65
CA GLY A 69 -4.42 -4.35 -6.66
C GLY A 69 -5.50 -3.65 -5.82
N ALA A 70 -5.11 -2.80 -4.86
CA ALA A 70 -6.03 -2.04 -4.03
C ALA A 70 -6.41 -0.68 -4.63
N THR A 71 -5.82 -0.28 -5.78
CA THR A 71 -6.10 1.00 -6.46
C THR A 71 -7.04 0.86 -7.65
N ALA A 72 -7.38 -0.37 -8.05
CA ALA A 72 -8.34 -0.61 -9.13
C ALA A 72 -9.72 -0.02 -8.77
N GLY A 73 -10.27 0.83 -9.64
CA GLY A 73 -11.56 1.49 -9.43
C GLY A 73 -11.56 2.59 -8.37
N ARG A 74 -10.39 2.99 -7.85
CA ARG A 74 -10.22 4.07 -6.87
C ARG A 74 -9.84 5.37 -7.59
N HIS A 75 -10.20 6.51 -7.02
CA HIS A 75 -9.88 7.83 -7.57
C HIS A 75 -8.43 8.25 -7.22
N VAL A 76 -7.47 7.43 -7.60
CA VAL A 76 -6.04 7.64 -7.35
C VAL A 76 -5.24 7.38 -8.63
N ARG A 77 -4.09 8.04 -8.77
CA ARG A 77 -3.14 7.82 -9.86
C ARG A 77 -1.72 7.63 -9.32
N GLN A 78 -0.87 7.02 -10.13
CA GLN A 78 0.54 6.83 -9.76
C GLN A 78 1.27 8.18 -9.75
N TYR A 79 1.98 8.46 -8.66
CA TYR A 79 2.85 9.62 -8.57
C TYR A 79 4.20 9.32 -9.24
N ALA A 80 4.33 9.73 -10.51
CA ALA A 80 5.47 9.42 -11.38
C ALA A 80 6.85 9.77 -10.77
N PRO A 81 7.05 10.92 -10.08
CA PRO A 81 8.36 11.28 -9.56
C PRO A 81 8.98 10.29 -8.57
N PHE A 82 8.18 9.46 -7.88
CA PHE A 82 8.69 8.43 -6.97
C PHE A 82 8.63 7.01 -7.54
N GLY A 83 8.01 6.83 -8.72
CA GLY A 83 7.94 5.54 -9.40
C GLY A 83 7.17 4.44 -8.63
N MET A 84 7.51 3.19 -8.97
CA MET A 84 6.95 1.97 -8.39
C MET A 84 7.94 1.32 -7.43
N GLU A 85 7.41 0.62 -6.44
CA GLU A 85 8.20 -0.18 -5.51
C GLU A 85 8.09 -1.68 -5.81
N PRO A 86 9.08 -2.49 -5.40
CA PRO A 86 8.97 -3.94 -5.44
C PRO A 86 7.69 -4.42 -4.74
N SER A 87 7.10 -5.50 -5.26
CA SER A 87 5.88 -6.08 -4.72
C SER A 87 6.03 -6.41 -3.23
N MET A 88 5.04 -6.03 -2.43
CA MET A 88 4.99 -6.45 -1.03
C MET A 88 4.50 -7.89 -0.95
N VAL A 89 5.28 -8.75 -0.29
CA VAL A 89 4.89 -10.14 -0.03
C VAL A 89 4.03 -10.19 1.23
N VAL A 90 2.85 -10.80 1.15
CA VAL A 90 1.97 -11.08 2.29
C VAL A 90 2.19 -12.53 2.73
N SER A 91 2.51 -12.73 4.00
CA SER A 91 2.59 -14.05 4.63
C SER A 91 1.39 -14.29 5.52
N ILE A 92 0.69 -15.42 5.36
CA ILE A 92 -0.38 -15.85 6.25
C ILE A 92 0.18 -16.85 7.24
N TYR A 93 -0.07 -16.62 8.52
CA TYR A 93 0.30 -17.53 9.60
C TYR A 93 -0.95 -18.14 10.21
N ALA A 94 -0.96 -19.46 10.40
CA ALA A 94 -1.96 -20.18 11.17
C ALA A 94 -1.31 -20.80 12.40
N TRP A 95 -1.96 -20.62 13.56
CA TRP A 95 -1.40 -21.07 14.84
C TRP A 95 -1.53 -22.59 15.04
N GLU A 96 -2.54 -23.22 14.44
CA GLU A 96 -2.82 -24.65 14.56
C GLU A 96 -2.48 -25.39 13.26
N LYS A 97 -1.55 -26.34 13.35
CA LYS A 97 -1.01 -27.10 12.20
C LYS A 97 -1.69 -28.44 11.96
N THR A 98 -2.77 -28.74 12.69
CA THR A 98 -3.47 -30.03 12.62
C THR A 98 -4.97 -29.81 12.78
N GLY A 99 -5.76 -30.43 11.90
CA GLY A 99 -7.23 -30.39 11.95
C GLY A 99 -7.84 -29.52 10.84
N PRO A 100 -9.17 -29.30 10.85
CA PRO A 100 -9.88 -28.59 9.78
C PRO A 100 -9.35 -27.18 9.46
N VAL A 101 -8.67 -26.55 10.43
CA VAL A 101 -8.03 -25.24 10.27
C VAL A 101 -6.82 -25.30 9.32
N SER A 102 -6.05 -26.40 9.30
CA SER A 102 -4.92 -26.53 8.37
C SER A 102 -5.38 -26.70 6.93
N GLU A 103 -6.45 -27.48 6.70
CA GLU A 103 -7.06 -27.64 5.37
C GLU A 103 -7.58 -26.29 4.84
N LEU A 104 -8.23 -25.49 5.69
CA LEU A 104 -8.69 -24.15 5.31
C LEU A 104 -7.52 -23.22 4.99
N VAL A 105 -6.43 -23.28 5.75
CA VAL A 105 -5.23 -22.45 5.52
C VAL A 105 -4.52 -22.85 4.23
N GLU A 106 -4.43 -24.15 3.93
CA GLU A 106 -3.89 -24.65 2.66
C GLU A 106 -4.76 -24.21 1.48
N GLN A 107 -6.08 -24.33 1.58
CA GLN A 107 -7.01 -23.85 0.56
C GLN A 107 -6.91 -22.34 0.35
N MET A 108 -6.89 -21.54 1.43
CA MET A 108 -6.71 -20.10 1.33
C MET A 108 -5.36 -19.74 0.72
N SER A 109 -4.29 -20.44 1.11
CA SER A 109 -2.95 -20.23 0.56
C SER A 109 -2.90 -20.55 -0.93
N ALA A 110 -3.52 -21.65 -1.36
CA ALA A 110 -3.62 -22.03 -2.77
C ALA A 110 -4.43 -21.02 -3.59
N ILE A 111 -5.57 -20.54 -3.06
CA ILE A 111 -6.39 -19.51 -3.72
C ILE A 111 -5.61 -18.20 -3.84
N LEU A 112 -4.93 -17.79 -2.78
CA LEU A 112 -4.16 -16.55 -2.78
C LEU A 112 -2.92 -16.67 -3.68
N ALA A 113 -2.20 -17.79 -3.64
CA ALA A 113 -1.14 -18.09 -4.59
C ALA A 113 -1.66 -18.02 -6.02
N GLY A 114 -2.79 -18.67 -6.34
CA GLY A 114 -3.43 -18.58 -7.65
C GLY A 114 -3.79 -17.15 -8.08
N ARG A 115 -4.21 -16.29 -7.14
CA ARG A 115 -4.53 -14.87 -7.40
C ARG A 115 -3.28 -13.99 -7.58
N PHE A 116 -2.18 -14.31 -6.90
CA PHE A 116 -0.93 -13.54 -6.96
C PHE A 116 0.10 -14.13 -7.95
N SER A 117 -0.11 -15.35 -8.46
CA SER A 117 0.64 -16.01 -9.53
C SER A 117 0.13 -15.66 -10.93
N ILE A 118 -0.75 -14.67 -11.09
CA ILE A 118 -1.05 -14.05 -12.39
C ILE A 118 -0.21 -12.77 -12.53
N PRO A 119 1.04 -12.85 -13.00
CA PRO A 119 1.69 -11.70 -13.63
C PRO A 119 1.11 -11.54 -15.05
N GLY A 120 0.60 -10.35 -15.36
CA GLY A 120 0.46 -9.84 -16.73
C GLY A 120 -0.27 -10.72 -17.75
N GLN A 121 -1.55 -10.41 -17.99
CA GLN A 121 -2.14 -10.43 -19.33
C GLN A 121 -2.96 -9.15 -19.40
N SER A 122 -2.72 -8.15 -20.23
CA SER A 122 -1.90 -7.96 -21.45
C SER A 122 -1.69 -6.45 -21.62
#